data_AF-D4H2T7-F1
#
_entry.id   AF-D4H2T7-F1
#
_cell.length_a   1.000
_cell.length_b   1.000
_cell.length_c   1.000
_cell.angle_alpha   90.00
_cell.angle_beta   90.00
_cell.angle_gamma   90.00
#
_symmetry.space_group_name_H-M   'P 1'
#
loop_
_entity.id
_entity.type
_entity.pdbx_description
1 polymer ?
#
loop_
_entity_poly.entity_id
_entity_poly.type
_entity_poly.pdbx_seq_one_letter_code
_entity_poly.pdbx_strand_id
1 'polypeptide(L)'
;MAKKKGILRFAAVTVFALLTVSLFVIGVTSGAVALSDSGYFKVKSVHVKGVIKADQKKVDNMVKSLVGKSIFDIKNTNIENVDDTWVERMEVRKVFPDRLEVVVFEKTPVFSLTTTKGCFTATASGLLIKEDCKEAKVRMDSSVNEQDFREFIRIYENTANLEDAEVELKKFYFTVSDGGIRILGNYDREEFAKLFKVYQSTVKKRYKSIEYVDMRIPDKIYVKGVM
;
A
#
# COMPACT_ATOMS: atom_id res chain seq x y z
N MET A 1 -16.14 -55.77 53.18
CA MET A 1 -17.19 -55.20 52.30
C MET A 1 -17.27 -53.66 52.27
N ALA A 2 -16.70 -52.91 53.23
CA ALA A 2 -16.78 -51.44 53.26
C ALA A 2 -15.98 -50.71 52.14
N LYS A 3 -14.80 -51.22 51.74
CA LYS A 3 -13.95 -50.61 50.69
C LYS A 3 -14.62 -50.55 49.30
N LYS A 4 -15.45 -51.56 48.96
CA LYS A 4 -16.18 -51.60 47.67
C LYS A 4 -17.25 -50.50 47.54
N LYS A 5 -17.88 -50.09 48.64
CA LYS A 5 -18.92 -49.04 48.64
C LYS A 5 -18.35 -47.63 48.41
N GLY A 6 -17.14 -47.35 48.89
CA GLY A 6 -16.46 -46.07 48.67
C GLY A 6 -16.04 -45.85 47.21
N ILE A 7 -15.48 -46.90 46.59
CA ILE A 7 -15.07 -46.89 45.17
C ILE A 7 -16.31 -46.72 44.26
N LEU A 8 -17.41 -47.40 44.57
CA LEU A 8 -18.65 -47.29 43.79
C LEU A 8 -19.25 -45.87 43.85
N ARG A 9 -19.23 -45.24 45.03
CA ARG A 9 -19.70 -43.84 45.21
C ARG A 9 -18.82 -42.85 44.45
N PHE A 10 -17.50 -43.02 44.52
CA PHE A 10 -16.56 -42.18 43.78
C PHE A 10 -16.78 -42.31 42.27
N ALA A 11 -16.88 -43.55 41.76
CA ALA A 11 -17.18 -43.79 40.34
C ALA A 11 -18.51 -43.17 39.91
N ALA A 12 -19.57 -43.29 40.72
CA ALA A 12 -20.87 -42.70 40.41
C ALA A 12 -20.83 -41.16 40.36
N VAL A 13 -20.12 -40.51 41.30
CA VAL A 13 -19.94 -39.05 41.31
C VAL A 13 -19.14 -38.59 40.09
N THR A 14 -18.06 -39.30 39.74
CA THR A 14 -17.26 -38.96 38.56
C THR A 14 -18.05 -39.13 37.26
N VAL A 15 -18.84 -40.20 37.13
CA VAL A 15 -19.71 -40.41 35.97
C VAL A 15 -20.77 -39.31 35.87
N PHE A 16 -21.41 -38.93 36.99
CA PHE A 16 -22.38 -37.84 37.00
C PHE A 16 -21.76 -36.47 36.68
N ALA A 17 -20.56 -36.20 37.19
CA ALA A 17 -19.81 -34.98 36.87
C ALA A 17 -19.44 -34.94 35.37
N LEU A 18 -19.00 -36.05 34.78
CA LEU A 18 -18.73 -36.11 33.35
C LEU A 18 -20.00 -35.92 32.52
N LEU A 19 -21.11 -36.54 32.90
CA LEU A 19 -22.41 -36.40 32.23
C LEU A 19 -22.91 -34.96 32.24
N THR A 20 -22.81 -34.29 33.39
CA THR A 20 -23.23 -32.88 33.53
C THR A 20 -22.35 -31.95 32.71
N VAL A 21 -21.03 -32.15 32.70
CA VAL A 21 -20.11 -31.40 31.84
C VAL A 21 -20.40 -31.67 30.36
N SER A 22 -20.63 -32.92 29.95
CA SER A 22 -20.98 -33.25 28.56
C SER A 22 -22.28 -32.59 28.12
N LEU A 23 -23.33 -32.65 28.94
CA LEU A 23 -24.61 -32.00 28.65
C LEU A 23 -24.48 -30.47 28.59
N PHE A 24 -23.66 -29.89 29.47
CA PHE A 24 -23.37 -28.45 29.43
C PHE A 24 -22.65 -28.05 28.14
N VAL A 25 -21.61 -28.79 27.74
CA VAL A 25 -20.89 -28.54 26.49
C VAL A 25 -21.82 -28.68 25.28
N ILE A 26 -22.65 -29.72 25.23
CA ILE A 26 -23.64 -29.91 24.15
C ILE A 26 -24.64 -28.75 24.13
N GLY A 27 -25.18 -28.35 25.28
CA GLY A 27 -26.12 -27.22 25.37
C GLY A 27 -25.51 -25.90 24.90
N VAL A 28 -24.27 -25.62 25.29
CA VAL A 28 -23.54 -24.41 24.87
C VAL A 28 -23.24 -24.44 23.37
N THR A 29 -22.78 -25.57 22.82
CA THR A 29 -22.46 -25.65 21.39
C THR A 29 -23.73 -25.57 20.53
N SER A 30 -24.80 -26.27 20.90
CA SER A 30 -26.09 -26.18 20.19
C SER A 30 -26.70 -24.78 20.28
N GLY A 31 -26.62 -24.13 21.44
CA GLY A 31 -27.08 -22.75 21.61
C GLY A 31 -26.27 -21.76 20.79
N ALA A 32 -24.94 -21.92 20.74
CA ALA A 32 -24.06 -21.09 19.91
C ALA A 32 -24.34 -21.25 18.41
N VAL A 33 -24.56 -22.48 17.94
CA VAL A 33 -24.95 -22.75 16.54
C VAL A 33 -26.31 -22.12 16.23
N ALA A 34 -27.32 -22.32 17.09
CA ALA A 34 -28.65 -21.74 16.89
C ALA A 34 -28.63 -20.20 16.87
N LEU A 35 -27.79 -19.57 17.70
CA LEU A 35 -27.59 -18.13 17.70
C LEU A 35 -26.82 -17.67 16.45
N SER A 36 -25.79 -18.39 16.02
CA SER A 36 -25.03 -18.07 14.80
C SER A 36 -25.89 -18.20 13.53
N ASP A 37 -26.76 -19.20 13.48
CA ASP A 37 -27.69 -19.43 12.37
C ASP A 37 -28.90 -18.50 12.41
N SER A 38 -29.13 -17.86 13.55
CA SER A 38 -30.14 -16.81 13.65
C SER A 38 -29.79 -15.68 12.69
N GLY A 39 -30.80 -15.11 12.01
CA GLY A 39 -30.61 -13.97 11.12
C GLY A 39 -30.04 -12.71 11.82
N TYR A 40 -29.85 -12.75 13.13
CA TYR A 40 -29.35 -11.65 13.95
C TYR A 40 -27.88 -11.31 13.65
N PHE A 41 -27.03 -12.32 13.42
CA PHE A 41 -25.60 -12.14 13.12
C PHE A 41 -25.27 -12.19 11.63
N LYS A 42 -26.29 -12.19 10.77
CA LYS A 42 -26.10 -12.08 9.33
C LYS A 42 -25.73 -10.65 8.98
N VAL A 43 -24.75 -10.48 8.10
CA VAL A 43 -24.31 -9.18 7.62
C VAL A 43 -25.45 -8.51 6.85
N LYS A 44 -25.96 -7.39 7.37
CA LYS A 44 -27.02 -6.58 6.74
C LYS A 44 -26.47 -5.41 5.95
N SER A 45 -25.35 -4.83 6.39
CA SER A 45 -24.71 -3.73 5.68
C SER A 45 -23.19 -3.86 5.70
N VAL A 46 -22.58 -3.37 4.61
CA VAL A 46 -21.13 -3.25 4.47
C VAL A 46 -20.80 -1.81 4.14
N HIS A 47 -19.92 -1.21 4.92
CA HIS A 47 -19.48 0.17 4.73
C HIS A 47 -18.05 0.17 4.21
N VAL A 48 -17.83 0.68 3.00
CA VAL A 48 -16.51 0.79 2.37
C VAL A 48 -15.94 2.18 2.63
N LYS A 49 -14.67 2.25 3.01
CA LYS A 49 -13.91 3.50 3.23
C LYS A 49 -12.54 3.42 2.58
N GLY A 50 -11.93 4.57 2.28
CA GLY A 50 -10.55 4.67 1.82
C GLY A 50 -10.34 4.51 0.32
N VAL A 51 -11.41 4.52 -0.48
CA VAL A 51 -11.33 4.53 -1.95
C VAL A 51 -11.13 5.97 -2.43
N ILE A 52 -10.07 6.20 -3.21
CA ILE A 52 -9.67 7.50 -3.77
C ILE A 52 -9.47 7.37 -5.28
N LYS A 53 -8.59 6.46 -5.73
CA LYS A 53 -8.27 6.19 -7.14
C LYS A 53 -8.81 4.86 -7.66
N ALA A 54 -9.06 3.88 -6.79
CA ALA A 54 -9.62 2.59 -7.18
C ALA A 54 -11.08 2.74 -7.68
N ASP A 55 -11.56 1.78 -8.47
CA ASP A 55 -12.94 1.75 -8.94
C ASP A 55 -13.89 1.34 -7.81
N GLN A 56 -14.58 2.34 -7.24
CA GLN A 56 -15.58 2.14 -6.19
C GLN A 56 -16.60 1.06 -6.55
N LYS A 57 -17.05 0.96 -7.81
CA LYS A 57 -18.07 -0.03 -8.20
C LYS A 57 -17.51 -1.44 -8.14
N LYS A 58 -16.24 -1.65 -8.50
CA LYS A 58 -15.59 -2.96 -8.40
C LYS A 58 -15.44 -3.38 -6.95
N VAL A 59 -14.99 -2.46 -6.09
CA VAL A 59 -14.87 -2.70 -4.65
C VAL A 59 -16.24 -3.03 -4.05
N ASP A 60 -17.27 -2.24 -4.37
CA ASP A 60 -18.64 -2.45 -3.88
C ASP A 60 -19.18 -3.81 -4.32
N ASN A 61 -18.98 -4.19 -5.58
CA ASN A 61 -19.45 -5.47 -6.11
C ASN A 61 -18.75 -6.66 -5.45
N MET A 62 -17.46 -6.55 -5.14
CA MET A 62 -16.77 -7.56 -4.36
C MET A 62 -17.42 -7.71 -2.97
N VAL A 63 -17.58 -6.61 -2.23
CA VAL A 63 -18.03 -6.69 -0.84
C VAL A 63 -19.51 -7.05 -0.70
N LYS A 64 -20.33 -6.79 -1.73
CA LYS A 64 -21.74 -7.25 -1.78
C LYS A 64 -21.87 -8.75 -1.58
N SER A 65 -20.90 -9.54 -2.02
CA SER A 65 -20.89 -11.00 -1.81
C SER A 65 -20.79 -11.43 -0.33
N LEU A 66 -20.50 -10.49 0.58
CA LEU A 66 -20.44 -10.72 2.02
C LEU A 66 -21.78 -10.50 2.71
N VAL A 67 -22.71 -9.76 2.08
CA VAL A 67 -24.04 -9.51 2.63
C VAL A 67 -24.82 -10.83 2.72
N GLY A 68 -25.51 -11.04 3.84
CA GLY A 68 -26.29 -12.25 4.13
C GLY A 68 -25.50 -13.42 4.71
N LYS A 69 -24.16 -13.38 4.69
CA LYS A 69 -23.30 -14.36 5.38
C LYS A 69 -23.29 -14.10 6.89
N SER A 70 -22.99 -15.12 7.69
CA SER A 70 -22.76 -14.94 9.13
C SER A 70 -21.49 -14.13 9.36
N ILE A 71 -21.54 -13.13 10.25
CA ILE A 71 -20.39 -12.31 10.61
C ILE A 71 -19.26 -13.15 11.26
N PHE A 72 -19.59 -14.31 11.83
CA PHE A 72 -18.62 -15.21 12.42
C PHE A 72 -17.79 -15.95 11.36
N ASP A 73 -18.41 -16.31 10.23
CA ASP A 73 -17.77 -17.06 9.13
C ASP A 73 -16.77 -16.21 8.33
N ILE A 74 -16.94 -14.89 8.38
CA ILE A 74 -16.05 -13.95 7.69
C ILE A 74 -14.73 -13.91 8.46
N LYS A 75 -13.68 -14.46 7.87
CA LYS A 75 -12.35 -14.39 8.47
C LYS A 75 -11.83 -12.95 8.37
N ASN A 76 -11.14 -12.47 9.42
CA ASN A 76 -10.34 -11.25 9.35
C ASN A 76 -9.11 -11.54 8.50
N THR A 77 -9.30 -11.66 7.20
CA THR A 77 -8.23 -11.90 6.23
C THR A 77 -8.08 -10.67 5.36
N ASN A 78 -6.83 -10.33 5.06
CA ASN A 78 -6.53 -9.42 3.97
C ASN A 78 -7.18 -10.00 2.71
N ILE A 79 -8.13 -9.28 2.12
CA ILE A 79 -8.67 -9.67 0.82
C ILE A 79 -7.66 -9.19 -0.21
N GLU A 80 -6.73 -10.07 -0.57
CA GLU A 80 -5.62 -9.76 -1.49
C GLU A 80 -6.05 -9.78 -2.97
N ASN A 81 -7.20 -10.37 -3.29
CA ASN A 81 -7.67 -10.59 -4.67
C ASN A 81 -8.74 -9.58 -5.10
N VAL A 82 -8.42 -8.29 -5.05
CA VAL A 82 -9.26 -7.26 -5.67
C VAL A 82 -8.80 -7.09 -7.11
N ASP A 83 -9.74 -7.22 -8.06
CA ASP A 83 -9.50 -6.96 -9.47
C ASP A 83 -9.43 -5.46 -9.76
N ASP A 84 -8.56 -4.77 -9.04
CA ASP A 84 -8.29 -3.34 -9.17
C ASP A 84 -6.80 -3.06 -8.99
N THR A 85 -6.22 -2.34 -9.96
CA THR A 85 -4.78 -2.07 -10.01
C THR A 85 -4.31 -1.11 -8.91
N TRP A 86 -5.19 -0.26 -8.38
CA TRP A 86 -4.87 0.73 -7.35
C TRP A 86 -4.95 0.16 -5.95
N VAL A 87 -5.74 -0.88 -5.72
CA VAL A 87 -5.86 -1.47 -4.38
C VAL A 87 -4.57 -2.22 -4.00
N GLU A 88 -4.00 -1.88 -2.86
CA GLU A 88 -2.85 -2.57 -2.28
C GLU A 88 -3.31 -3.68 -1.33
N ARG A 89 -4.26 -3.38 -0.45
CA ARG A 89 -4.87 -4.34 0.46
C ARG A 89 -6.22 -3.85 0.97
N MET A 90 -7.03 -4.77 1.47
CA MET A 90 -8.29 -4.45 2.15
C MET A 90 -8.33 -5.10 3.52
N GLU A 91 -8.76 -4.33 4.52
CA GLU A 91 -8.99 -4.82 5.87
C GLU A 91 -10.50 -4.87 6.16
N VAL A 92 -10.97 -6.03 6.62
CA VAL A 92 -12.37 -6.22 7.02
C VAL A 92 -12.47 -6.19 8.55
N ARG A 93 -13.31 -5.30 9.07
CA ARG A 93 -13.61 -5.15 10.49
C ARG A 93 -15.06 -5.52 10.76
N LYS A 94 -15.27 -6.34 11.79
CA LYS A 94 -16.60 -6.75 12.24
C LYS A 94 -17.15 -5.71 13.21
N VAL A 95 -18.32 -5.15 12.89
CA VAL A 95 -19.07 -4.26 13.77
C VAL A 95 -20.35 -5.00 14.16
N PHE A 96 -20.30 -5.63 15.34
CA PHE A 96 -21.40 -6.45 15.82
C PHE A 96 -22.69 -5.62 16.04
N PRO A 97 -23.87 -6.24 15.85
CA PRO A 97 -24.06 -7.67 15.53
C PRO A 97 -24.01 -8.01 14.03
N ASP A 98 -24.23 -7.05 13.13
CA ASP A 98 -24.65 -7.33 11.74
C ASP A 98 -23.99 -6.45 10.67
N ARG A 99 -22.92 -5.70 11.00
CA ARG A 99 -22.27 -4.78 10.07
C ARG A 99 -20.81 -5.15 9.83
N LEU A 100 -20.37 -4.96 8.59
CA LEU A 100 -18.95 -4.94 8.26
C LEU A 100 -18.48 -3.54 7.89
N GLU A 101 -17.28 -3.21 8.33
CA GLU A 101 -16.53 -2.06 7.84
C GLU A 101 -15.33 -2.57 7.05
N VAL A 102 -15.18 -2.07 5.83
CA VAL A 102 -14.12 -2.47 4.91
C VAL A 102 -13.27 -1.25 4.61
N VAL A 103 -12.01 -1.31 5.01
CA VAL A 103 -11.03 -0.25 4.78
C VAL A 103 -10.15 -0.66 3.62
N VAL A 104 -10.17 0.15 2.56
CA VAL A 104 -9.34 -0.01 1.37
C VAL A 104 -8.06 0.80 1.56
N PHE A 105 -6.91 0.16 1.36
CA PHE A 105 -5.62 0.79 1.28
C PHE A 105 -5.16 0.77 -0.17
N GLU A 106 -4.97 1.95 -0.74
CA GLU A 106 -4.51 2.12 -2.12
C GLU A 106 -3.00 2.31 -2.19
N LYS A 107 -2.43 1.92 -3.32
CA LYS A 107 -1.03 2.17 -3.66
C LYS A 107 -0.80 3.68 -3.71
N THR A 108 0.28 4.14 -3.08
CA THR A 108 0.61 5.57 -3.01
C THR A 108 1.14 6.06 -4.37
N PRO A 109 0.44 6.98 -5.07
CA PRO A 109 0.95 7.57 -6.30
C PRO A 109 2.07 8.58 -5.99
N VAL A 110 3.11 8.63 -6.82
CA VAL A 110 4.24 9.55 -6.65
C VAL A 110 4.27 10.57 -7.76
N PHE A 111 4.39 10.13 -9.01
CA PHE A 111 4.38 11.02 -10.18
C PHE A 111 3.86 10.30 -11.42
N SER A 112 3.34 11.09 -12.36
CA SER A 112 3.01 10.64 -13.70
C SER A 112 4.24 10.70 -14.60
N LEU A 113 4.42 9.67 -15.42
CA LEU A 113 5.53 9.58 -16.37
C LEU A 113 5.09 9.05 -17.74
N THR A 114 5.87 9.41 -18.74
CA THR A 114 5.72 8.92 -20.12
C THR A 114 6.87 8.00 -20.48
N THR A 115 6.54 6.92 -21.18
CA THR A 115 7.48 5.94 -21.73
C THR A 115 7.17 5.69 -23.20
N THR A 116 8.00 4.89 -23.88
CA THR A 116 7.69 4.39 -25.23
C THR A 116 6.42 3.53 -25.29
N LYS A 117 5.97 2.96 -24.16
CA LYS A 117 4.76 2.12 -24.06
C LYS A 117 3.50 2.92 -23.73
N GLY A 118 3.64 4.22 -23.50
CA GLY A 118 2.54 5.13 -23.14
C GLY A 118 2.73 5.78 -21.77
N CYS A 119 1.60 6.22 -21.23
CA CYS A 119 1.48 7.01 -20.02
C CYS A 119 1.20 6.13 -18.79
N PHE A 120 1.89 6.42 -17.68
CA PHE A 120 1.81 5.66 -16.44
C PHE A 120 1.90 6.58 -15.22
N THR A 121 1.30 6.15 -14.11
CA THR A 121 1.57 6.70 -12.79
C THR A 121 2.48 5.74 -12.03
N ALA A 122 3.62 6.25 -11.57
CA ALA A 122 4.53 5.54 -10.69
C ALA A 122 3.99 5.55 -9.27
N THR A 123 4.09 4.40 -8.61
CA THR A 123 3.76 4.24 -7.18
C THR A 123 5.02 4.19 -6.34
N ALA A 124 4.91 4.45 -5.03
CA ALA A 124 6.05 4.43 -4.10
C ALA A 124 6.75 3.07 -4.04
N SER A 125 6.06 1.97 -4.38
CA SER A 125 6.64 0.63 -4.45
C SER A 125 7.41 0.36 -5.75
N GLY A 126 7.36 1.26 -6.74
CA GLY A 126 7.96 1.08 -8.06
C GLY A 126 7.04 0.46 -9.11
N LEU A 127 5.77 0.21 -8.79
CA LEU A 127 4.81 -0.28 -9.79
C LEU A 127 4.33 0.85 -10.70
N LEU A 128 4.14 0.51 -11.98
CA LEU A 128 3.62 1.39 -13.01
C LEU A 128 2.15 1.05 -13.30
N ILE A 129 1.26 1.99 -13.05
CA ILE A 129 -0.17 1.83 -13.35
C ILE A 129 -0.49 2.66 -14.59
N LYS A 130 -1.05 2.03 -15.63
CA LYS A 130 -1.38 2.70 -16.88
C LYS A 130 -2.52 3.70 -16.65
N GLU A 131 -2.29 4.96 -16.96
CA GLU A 131 -3.27 6.06 -16.87
C GLU A 131 -3.01 7.07 -17.98
N ASP A 132 -4.01 7.88 -18.33
CA ASP A 132 -3.80 9.01 -19.23
C ASP A 132 -3.08 10.15 -18.50
N CYS A 133 -1.85 10.47 -18.92
CA CYS A 133 -1.13 11.62 -18.43
C CYS A 133 -1.39 12.83 -19.35
N LYS A 134 -2.08 13.85 -18.83
CA LYS A 134 -2.26 15.11 -19.59
C LYS A 134 -0.98 15.95 -19.62
N GLU A 135 -0.19 15.92 -18.54
CA GLU A 135 1.00 16.79 -18.35
C GLU A 135 2.11 16.08 -17.56
N ALA A 136 2.56 14.89 -18.01
CA ALA A 136 3.67 14.21 -17.34
C ALA A 136 4.99 14.99 -17.53
N LYS A 137 5.57 15.45 -16.42
CA LYS A 137 6.89 16.11 -16.39
C LYS A 137 8.05 15.12 -16.39
N VAL A 138 7.79 13.86 -16.05
CA VAL A 138 8.82 12.80 -16.05
C VAL A 138 8.73 11.98 -17.33
N ARG A 139 9.87 11.76 -17.99
CA ARG A 139 10.03 10.88 -19.15
C ARG A 139 11.03 9.79 -18.80
N MET A 140 10.72 8.54 -19.14
CA MET A 140 11.61 7.41 -18.86
C MET A 140 12.01 6.68 -20.14
N ASP A 141 13.32 6.57 -20.36
CA ASP A 141 13.90 5.76 -21.42
C ASP A 141 13.70 4.26 -21.13
N SER A 142 13.45 3.48 -22.17
CA SER A 142 13.34 2.00 -22.11
C SER A 142 14.57 1.28 -21.55
N SER A 143 15.73 1.94 -21.52
CA SER A 143 17.00 1.42 -21.02
C SER A 143 17.20 1.57 -19.51
N VAL A 144 16.29 2.27 -18.81
CA VAL A 144 16.33 2.42 -17.35
C VAL A 144 15.97 1.09 -16.71
N ASN A 145 16.82 0.62 -15.79
CA ASN A 145 16.57 -0.62 -15.06
C ASN A 145 15.68 -0.37 -13.83
N GLU A 146 15.13 -1.44 -13.25
CA GLU A 146 14.20 -1.35 -12.12
C GLU A 146 14.83 -0.78 -10.83
N GLN A 147 16.14 -1.01 -10.63
CA GLN A 147 16.86 -0.48 -9.48
C GLN A 147 17.04 1.04 -9.60
N ASP A 148 17.55 1.52 -10.73
CA ASP A 148 17.70 2.95 -11.05
C ASP A 148 16.36 3.68 -10.89
N PHE A 149 15.28 3.07 -11.41
CA PHE A 149 13.94 3.63 -11.31
C PHE A 149 13.45 3.73 -9.85
N ARG A 150 13.65 2.68 -9.03
CA ARG A 150 13.30 2.71 -7.61
C ARG A 150 14.11 3.76 -6.84
N GLU A 151 15.40 3.89 -7.10
CA GLU A 151 16.20 4.93 -6.46
C GLU A 151 15.74 6.33 -6.89
N PHE A 152 15.38 6.51 -8.15
CA PHE A 152 14.81 7.76 -8.62
C PHE A 152 13.49 8.12 -7.91
N ILE A 153 12.58 7.16 -7.69
CA ILE A 153 11.35 7.40 -6.93
C ILE A 153 11.67 8.00 -5.56
N ARG A 154 12.64 7.40 -4.86
CA ARG A 154 13.08 7.90 -3.55
C ARG A 154 13.75 9.27 -3.65
N ILE A 155 14.51 9.54 -4.71
CA ILE A 155 15.09 10.87 -4.96
C ILE A 155 13.97 11.90 -5.14
N TYR A 156 12.97 11.58 -5.95
CA TYR A 156 11.84 12.45 -6.24
C TYR A 156 11.04 12.80 -4.97
N GLU A 157 10.71 11.80 -4.15
CA GLU A 157 9.97 12.01 -2.90
C GLU A 157 10.73 12.84 -1.85
N ASN A 158 12.07 12.71 -1.80
CA ASN A 158 12.89 13.34 -0.75
C ASN A 158 13.52 14.67 -1.17
N THR A 159 13.48 15.02 -2.46
CA THR A 159 14.13 16.23 -2.97
C THR A 159 13.09 17.29 -3.30
N ALA A 160 13.05 18.34 -2.47
CA ALA A 160 12.14 19.46 -2.68
C ALA A 160 12.30 20.08 -4.08
N ASN A 161 11.17 20.49 -4.66
CA ASN A 161 11.06 21.18 -5.95
C ASN A 161 11.35 20.33 -7.21
N LEU A 162 11.44 19.00 -7.11
CA LEU A 162 11.47 18.15 -8.32
C LEU A 162 10.10 17.98 -8.96
N GLU A 163 9.01 18.21 -8.21
CA GLU A 163 7.62 18.11 -8.71
C GLU A 163 7.31 19.09 -9.84
N ASP A 164 8.03 20.21 -9.86
CA ASP A 164 7.85 21.23 -10.88
C ASP A 164 8.81 21.13 -12.07
N ALA A 165 9.82 20.28 -11.96
CA ALA A 165 10.88 20.16 -12.93
C ALA A 165 10.54 19.14 -14.02
N GLU A 166 10.96 19.41 -15.26
CA GLU A 166 10.95 18.37 -16.28
C GLU A 166 12.12 17.41 -16.04
N VAL A 167 11.85 16.12 -15.99
CA VAL A 167 12.84 15.09 -15.69
C VAL A 167 12.91 14.06 -16.82
N GLU A 168 14.12 13.72 -17.25
CA GLU A 168 14.36 12.57 -18.15
C GLU A 168 15.22 11.52 -17.45
N LEU A 169 14.67 10.31 -17.29
CA LEU A 169 15.39 9.16 -16.75
C LEU A 169 16.09 8.42 -17.87
N LYS A 170 17.40 8.19 -17.70
CA LYS A 170 18.26 7.49 -18.66
C LYS A 170 19.04 6.39 -17.96
N LYS A 171 19.68 5.52 -18.73
CA LYS A 171 20.58 4.52 -18.15
C LYS A 171 21.72 5.22 -17.39
N PHE A 172 21.90 4.87 -16.11
CA PHE A 172 22.95 5.38 -15.20
C PHE A 172 22.85 6.83 -14.71
N TYR A 173 21.97 7.65 -15.27
CA TYR A 173 21.78 9.04 -14.84
C TYR A 173 20.39 9.55 -15.21
N PHE A 174 19.98 10.66 -14.61
CA PHE A 174 18.81 11.41 -15.04
C PHE A 174 19.15 12.87 -15.28
N THR A 175 18.25 13.58 -15.96
CA THR A 175 18.37 15.03 -16.15
C THR A 175 17.16 15.74 -15.57
N VAL A 176 17.40 16.87 -14.91
CA VAL A 176 16.38 17.77 -14.38
C VAL A 176 16.48 19.12 -15.10
N SER A 177 15.37 19.67 -15.57
CA SER A 177 15.27 21.02 -16.11
C SER A 177 14.72 21.96 -15.03
N ASP A 178 15.58 22.81 -14.48
CA ASP A 178 15.23 23.80 -13.45
C ASP A 178 15.37 25.21 -14.04
N GLY A 179 14.26 25.81 -14.46
CA GLY A 179 14.26 27.18 -15.01
C GLY A 179 15.11 27.33 -16.27
N GLY A 180 15.17 26.29 -17.12
CA GLY A 180 16.01 26.24 -18.32
C GLY A 180 17.44 25.76 -18.09
N ILE A 181 17.85 25.56 -16.83
CA ILE A 181 19.17 24.98 -16.49
C ILE A 181 19.06 23.47 -16.54
N ARG A 182 19.94 22.82 -17.31
CA ARG A 182 20.00 21.36 -17.37
C ARG A 182 20.92 20.81 -16.29
N ILE A 183 20.37 20.01 -15.38
CA ILE A 183 21.11 19.36 -14.29
C ILE A 183 21.22 17.86 -14.58
N LEU A 184 22.41 17.28 -14.52
CA LEU A 184 22.64 15.85 -14.65
C LEU A 184 22.83 15.25 -13.25
N GLY A 185 21.98 14.31 -12.85
CA GLY A 185 22.02 13.63 -11.56
C GLY A 185 22.37 12.15 -11.69
N ASN A 186 23.02 11.58 -10.66
CA ASN A 186 23.18 10.12 -10.51
C ASN A 186 22.00 9.54 -9.70
N TYR A 187 21.80 8.22 -9.76
CA TYR A 187 20.77 7.53 -8.97
C TYR A 187 21.19 7.24 -7.52
N ASP A 188 22.25 7.87 -7.01
CA ASP A 188 22.58 7.80 -5.58
C ASP A 188 21.78 8.86 -4.83
N ARG A 189 20.83 8.40 -4.02
CA ARG A 189 19.89 9.27 -3.31
C ARG A 189 20.59 10.27 -2.40
N GLU A 190 21.54 9.80 -1.61
CA GLU A 190 22.18 10.62 -0.58
C GLU A 190 23.12 11.63 -1.23
N GLU A 191 23.85 11.18 -2.24
CA GLU A 191 24.78 12.01 -2.98
C GLU A 191 24.03 13.09 -3.79
N PHE A 192 23.00 12.71 -4.55
CA PHE A 192 22.22 13.68 -5.31
C PHE A 192 21.55 14.71 -4.40
N ALA A 193 20.91 14.29 -3.30
CA ALA A 193 20.25 15.22 -2.39
C ALA A 193 21.24 16.22 -1.77
N LYS A 194 22.43 15.74 -1.39
CA LYS A 194 23.54 16.57 -0.88
C LYS A 194 24.00 17.59 -1.92
N LEU A 195 24.32 17.14 -3.14
CA LEU A 195 24.81 18.02 -4.21
C LEU A 195 23.73 19.01 -4.68
N PHE A 196 22.48 18.57 -4.79
CA PHE A 196 21.36 19.42 -5.19
C PHE A 196 21.11 20.54 -4.18
N LYS A 197 21.22 20.24 -2.87
CA LYS A 197 21.15 21.25 -1.80
C LYS A 197 22.27 22.28 -1.91
N VAL A 198 23.51 21.86 -2.19
CA VAL A 198 24.64 22.78 -2.42
C VAL A 198 24.40 23.64 -3.66
N TYR A 199 23.85 23.05 -4.73
CA TYR A 199 23.49 23.78 -5.94
C TYR A 199 22.45 24.88 -5.66
N GLN A 200 21.32 24.55 -5.03
CA GLN A 200 20.25 25.51 -4.74
C GLN A 200 20.72 26.62 -3.80
N SER A 201 21.50 26.28 -2.77
CA SER A 201 21.91 27.23 -1.74
C SER A 201 23.08 28.13 -2.15
N THR A 202 23.99 27.62 -2.99
CA THR A 202 25.30 28.26 -3.25
C THR A 202 25.52 28.50 -4.73
N VAL A 203 25.49 27.46 -5.57
CA VAL A 203 25.87 27.57 -7.00
C VAL A 203 24.89 28.45 -7.77
N LYS A 204 23.59 28.19 -7.62
CA LYS A 204 22.51 28.93 -8.29
C LYS A 204 22.47 30.42 -7.91
N LYS A 205 22.90 30.75 -6.69
CA LYS A 205 22.96 32.15 -6.22
C LYS A 205 24.23 32.88 -6.63
N ARG A 206 25.32 32.13 -6.86
CA ARG A 206 26.64 32.70 -7.14
C ARG A 206 26.79 33.14 -8.59
N TYR A 207 26.23 32.39 -9.53
CA TYR A 207 26.36 32.65 -10.96
C TYR A 207 25.08 33.26 -11.51
N LYS A 208 25.19 34.27 -12.39
CA LYS A 208 24.02 34.95 -12.96
C LYS A 208 23.33 34.09 -14.01
N SER A 209 24.12 33.33 -14.76
CA SER A 209 23.65 32.35 -15.73
C SER A 209 24.40 31.04 -15.57
N ILE A 210 23.73 29.92 -15.84
CA ILE A 210 24.30 28.58 -15.86
C ILE A 210 23.71 27.86 -17.07
N GLU A 211 24.56 27.27 -17.91
CA GLU A 211 24.10 26.47 -19.06
C GLU A 211 23.76 25.04 -18.61
N TYR A 212 24.67 24.39 -17.88
CA TYR A 212 24.40 23.09 -17.30
C TYR A 212 25.15 22.87 -15.98
N VAL A 213 24.61 21.95 -15.18
CA VAL A 213 25.24 21.43 -13.95
C VAL A 213 25.35 19.92 -14.04
N ASP A 214 26.51 19.35 -13.71
CA ASP A 214 26.72 17.91 -13.66
C ASP A 214 27.11 17.47 -12.24
N MET A 215 26.23 16.66 -11.65
CA MET A 215 26.32 16.11 -10.30
C MET A 215 26.50 14.59 -10.34
N ARG A 216 26.88 14.00 -11.48
CA ARG A 216 27.05 12.55 -11.58
C ARG A 216 28.30 12.05 -10.88
N ILE A 217 29.31 12.92 -10.73
CA ILE A 217 30.58 12.59 -10.10
C ILE A 217 30.45 12.80 -8.59
N PRO A 218 30.77 11.79 -7.76
CA PRO A 218 30.70 11.92 -6.31
C PRO A 218 31.50 13.12 -5.79
N ASP A 219 30.91 13.82 -4.83
CA ASP A 219 31.41 14.99 -4.13
C ASP A 219 31.72 16.21 -5.00
N LYS A 220 31.30 16.21 -6.27
CA LYS A 220 31.67 17.26 -7.22
C LYS A 220 30.46 17.79 -7.97
N ILE A 221 30.45 19.12 -8.12
CA ILE A 221 29.51 19.83 -8.99
C ILE A 221 30.31 20.50 -10.09
N TYR A 222 30.11 20.06 -11.33
CA TYR A 222 30.65 20.71 -12.51
C TYR A 222 29.61 21.68 -13.07
N VAL A 223 30.04 22.90 -13.40
CA VAL A 223 29.16 23.94 -13.93
C VAL A 223 29.76 24.46 -15.22
N LYS A 224 28.94 24.61 -16.27
CA LYS A 224 29.33 25.22 -17.54
C LYS A 224 28.46 26.43 -17.84
N GLY A 225 29.01 27.37 -18.63
CA GLY A 225 28.28 28.52 -19.15
C GLY A 225 28.03 29.59 -18.08
N VAL A 226 28.97 29.74 -17.16
CA VAL A 226 28.90 30.73 -16.09
C VAL A 226 29.33 32.11 -16.58
N MET A 227 28.52 33.12 -16.26
CA MET A 227 28.83 34.56 -16.31
C MET A 227 28.55 35.22 -14.96
#